data_AF-A0A7K3HBY4-F1
#
_entry.id   AF-A0A7K3HBY4-F1
#
_cell.length_a   1.000
_cell.length_b   1.000
_cell.length_c   1.000
_cell.angle_alpha   90.00
_cell.angle_beta   90.00
_cell.angle_gamma   90.00
#
_symmetry.space_group_name_H-M   'P 1'
#
loop_
_entity.id
_entity.type
_entity.pdbx_description
1 polymer ?
#
loop_
_entity_poly.entity_id
_entity_poly.type
_entity_poly.pdbx_seq_one_letter_code
_entity_poly.pdbx_strand_id
1 'polypeptide(L)'
;ATAAARTAAPRAPRDVTGVVLWSLLGLVLALASLLPGLSAGWAVVFWGLWLVHALWWAVNRYVPGGELRAVLDMTANLVHNAALFVIMAEVCLIYATAGWYKVQGSRWQDGTALHYPLHLDYFTPWPALSEALGSNGVMVMLITYGTVIVQVAFPFTLFNRRVKNVLLAAMMTEHFAISVVLGLPFFSLAMIAADAVFLPTGFLRATGRIAGRITGRARDRLLPGPRR
;
A
#
# COMPACT_ATOMS: atom_id res chain seq x y z
N ALA A 1 36.03 48.85 23.74
CA ALA A 1 35.33 48.47 22.49
C ALA A 1 35.65 47.01 22.17
N THR A 2 34.81 46.08 22.60
CA THR A 2 34.99 44.63 22.38
C THR A 2 34.06 44.18 21.27
N ALA A 3 34.64 43.85 20.11
CA ALA A 3 33.93 43.36 18.94
C ALA A 3 33.33 41.98 19.22
N ALA A 4 32.00 41.88 19.15
CA ALA A 4 31.29 40.62 19.21
C ALA A 4 31.55 39.82 17.93
N ALA A 5 32.33 38.74 18.04
CA ALA A 5 32.49 37.75 17.00
C ALA A 5 31.15 37.02 16.79
N ARG A 6 30.38 37.45 15.78
CA ARG A 6 29.26 36.69 15.24
C ARG A 6 29.82 35.40 14.62
N THR A 7 29.74 34.29 15.35
CA THR A 7 29.95 32.96 14.81
C THR A 7 28.93 32.73 13.71
N ALA A 8 29.37 32.84 12.45
CA ALA A 8 28.55 32.54 11.30
C ALA A 8 28.10 31.07 11.40
N ALA A 9 26.79 30.85 11.48
CA ALA A 9 26.22 29.50 11.46
C ALA A 9 26.73 28.76 10.21
N PRO A 10 27.15 27.49 10.33
CA PRO A 10 27.65 26.73 9.19
C PRO A 10 26.60 26.71 8.07
N ARG A 11 26.99 27.12 6.85
CA ARG A 11 26.12 27.09 5.68
C ARG A 11 25.63 25.66 5.46
N ALA A 12 24.31 25.49 5.38
CA ALA A 12 23.71 24.20 5.05
C ALA A 12 24.33 23.66 3.73
N PRO A 13 24.66 22.35 3.66
CA PRO A 13 25.23 21.76 2.46
C PRO A 13 24.39 22.03 1.20
N ARG A 14 25.05 22.16 0.04
CA ARG A 14 24.37 22.22 -1.27
C ARG A 14 23.72 20.86 -1.56
N ASP A 15 22.40 20.84 -1.71
CA ASP A 15 21.65 19.63 -2.09
C ASP A 15 21.62 19.48 -3.61
N VAL A 16 22.78 19.11 -4.17
CA VAL A 16 22.93 18.90 -5.62
C VAL A 16 22.08 17.73 -6.09
N THR A 17 21.99 16.66 -5.28
CA THR A 17 21.21 15.46 -5.58
C THR A 17 19.73 15.78 -5.75
N GLY A 18 19.14 16.55 -4.83
CA GLY A 18 17.75 16.97 -4.92
C GLY A 18 17.47 17.79 -6.18
N VAL A 19 18.32 18.77 -6.49
CA VAL A 19 18.18 19.60 -7.70
C VAL A 19 18.24 18.74 -8.96
N VAL A 20 19.25 17.87 -9.09
CA VAL A 20 19.41 16.98 -10.24
C VAL A 20 18.19 16.05 -10.37
N LEU A 21 17.73 15.46 -9.27
CA LEU A 21 16.58 14.56 -9.26
C LEU A 21 15.31 15.28 -9.76
N TRP A 22 14.99 16.46 -9.22
CA TRP A 22 13.79 17.20 -9.61
C TRP A 22 13.84 17.69 -11.05
N SER A 23 15.00 18.18 -11.50
CA SER A 23 15.19 18.61 -12.89
C SER A 23 15.05 17.45 -13.87
N LEU A 24 15.64 16.28 -13.57
CA LEU A 24 15.51 15.09 -14.41
C LEU A 24 14.07 14.57 -14.44
N LEU A 25 13.41 14.46 -13.29
CA LEU A 25 12.00 14.05 -13.23
C LEU A 25 11.09 15.01 -13.99
N GLY A 26 11.32 16.32 -13.87
CA GLY A 26 10.55 17.33 -14.59
C GLY A 26 10.78 17.24 -16.11
N LEU A 27 12.02 17.02 -16.54
CA LEU A 27 12.35 16.82 -17.97
C LEU A 27 11.69 15.56 -18.52
N VAL A 28 11.78 14.44 -17.81
CA VAL A 28 11.14 13.18 -18.22
C VAL A 28 9.63 13.36 -18.33
N LEU A 29 9.00 14.03 -17.36
CA LEU A 29 7.56 14.28 -17.40
C LEU A 29 7.15 15.23 -18.53
N ALA A 30 7.96 16.25 -18.82
CA ALA A 30 7.75 17.13 -19.96
C ALA A 30 7.83 16.38 -21.29
N LEU A 31 8.86 15.55 -21.48
CA LEU A 31 8.98 14.70 -22.66
C LEU A 31 7.82 13.71 -22.78
N ALA A 32 7.43 13.06 -21.67
CA ALA A 32 6.29 12.15 -21.65
C ALA A 32 4.96 12.83 -22.00
N SER A 33 4.80 14.12 -21.65
CA SER A 33 3.61 14.92 -22.00
C SER A 33 3.54 15.27 -23.50
N LEU A 34 4.67 15.20 -24.22
CA LEU A 34 4.73 15.38 -25.67
C LEU A 34 4.48 14.07 -26.44
N LEU A 35 4.50 12.93 -25.75
CA LEU A 35 4.24 11.62 -26.35
C LEU A 35 2.74 11.31 -26.34
N PRO A 36 2.20 10.68 -27.39
CA PRO A 36 0.78 10.37 -27.49
C PRO A 36 0.29 9.33 -26.46
N GLY A 37 1.20 8.71 -25.69
CA GLY A 37 0.87 7.72 -24.68
C GLY A 37 0.34 8.29 -23.36
N LEU A 38 0.51 9.59 -23.09
CA LEU A 38 0.06 10.21 -21.85
C LEU A 38 -1.22 11.01 -22.08
N SER A 39 -2.34 10.53 -21.53
CA SER A 39 -3.60 11.28 -21.60
C SER A 39 -3.53 12.56 -20.78
N ALA A 40 -4.29 13.58 -21.17
CA ALA A 40 -4.34 14.86 -20.46
C ALA A 40 -4.70 14.70 -18.96
N GLY A 41 -5.61 13.77 -18.64
CA GLY A 41 -5.98 13.47 -17.25
C GLY A 41 -4.79 12.97 -16.43
N TRP A 42 -4.05 11.98 -16.95
CA TRP A 42 -2.85 11.48 -16.27
C TRP A 42 -1.72 12.50 -16.23
N ALA A 43 -1.58 13.33 -17.27
CA ALA A 43 -0.62 14.43 -17.26
C ALA A 43 -0.90 15.41 -16.10
N VAL A 44 -2.15 15.81 -15.89
CA VAL A 44 -2.54 16.68 -14.76
C VAL A 44 -2.18 16.04 -13.42
N VAL A 45 -2.45 14.74 -13.25
CA VAL A 45 -2.11 14.01 -12.02
C VAL A 45 -0.60 14.02 -11.78
N PHE A 46 0.21 13.64 -12.78
CA PHE A 46 1.65 13.55 -12.61
C PHE A 46 2.32 14.92 -12.42
N TRP A 47 1.87 15.95 -13.15
CA TRP A 47 2.36 17.32 -12.96
C TRP A 47 1.96 17.87 -11.58
N GLY A 48 0.73 17.59 -11.13
CA GLY A 48 0.28 17.94 -9.80
C GLY A 48 1.14 17.30 -8.70
N LEU A 49 1.40 15.99 -8.79
CA LEU A 49 2.27 15.28 -7.86
C LEU A 49 3.70 15.85 -7.86
N TRP A 50 4.27 16.08 -9.04
CA TRP A 50 5.60 16.65 -9.17
C TRP A 50 5.69 18.03 -8.51
N LEU A 51 4.70 18.91 -8.77
CA LEU A 51 4.64 20.25 -8.18
C LEU A 51 4.48 20.22 -6.65
N VAL A 52 3.55 19.41 -6.14
CA VAL A 52 3.31 19.29 -4.69
C VAL A 52 4.56 18.80 -3.97
N HIS A 53 5.22 17.77 -4.49
CA HIS A 53 6.45 17.26 -3.86
C HIS A 53 7.64 18.21 -4.04
N ALA A 54 7.76 18.91 -5.17
CA ALA A 54 8.78 19.94 -5.38
C ALA A 54 8.59 21.13 -4.41
N LEU A 55 7.35 21.58 -4.20
CA LEU A 55 7.00 22.57 -3.20
C LEU A 55 7.39 22.09 -1.80
N TRP A 56 7.05 20.83 -1.46
CA TRP A 56 7.40 20.25 -0.17
C TRP A 56 8.91 20.20 0.08
N TRP A 57 9.67 19.78 -0.93
CA TRP A 57 11.14 19.80 -0.90
C TRP A 57 11.68 21.23 -0.72
N ALA A 58 11.15 22.21 -1.46
CA ALA A 58 11.57 23.60 -1.37
C ALA A 58 11.27 24.20 0.02
N VAL A 59 10.08 23.99 0.57
CA VAL A 59 9.72 24.49 1.91
C VAL A 59 10.58 23.85 2.98
N ASN A 60 10.84 22.54 2.91
CA ASN A 60 11.74 21.86 3.85
C ASN A 60 13.17 22.39 3.80
N ARG A 61 13.62 22.85 2.62
CA ARG A 61 14.98 23.36 2.42
C ARG A 61 15.12 24.82 2.83
N TYR A 62 14.19 25.67 2.40
CA TYR A 62 14.32 27.12 2.53
C TYR A 62 13.59 27.70 3.74
N VAL A 63 12.57 27.00 4.25
CA VAL A 63 11.72 27.47 5.35
C VAL A 63 11.43 26.35 6.37
N PRO A 64 12.46 25.68 6.94
CA PRO A 64 12.29 24.48 7.76
C PRO A 64 11.51 24.69 9.07
N GLY A 65 11.32 25.93 9.52
CA GLY A 65 10.56 26.27 10.73
C GLY A 65 9.57 27.43 10.54
N GLY A 66 9.17 27.74 9.30
CA GLY A 66 8.22 28.82 9.05
C GLY A 66 6.76 28.38 9.08
N GLU A 67 5.87 29.35 9.15
CA GLU A 67 4.42 29.16 9.20
C GLU A 67 3.89 28.37 7.98
N LEU A 68 4.44 28.61 6.78
CA LEU A 68 4.08 27.87 5.57
C LEU A 68 4.30 26.36 5.73
N ARG A 69 5.40 25.94 6.38
CA ARG A 69 5.66 24.53 6.64
C ARG A 69 4.62 23.95 7.60
N ALA A 70 4.28 24.68 8.66
CA ALA A 70 3.29 24.24 9.62
C ALA A 70 1.90 24.06 8.97
N VAL A 71 1.49 24.98 8.09
CA VAL A 71 0.24 24.87 7.32
C VAL A 71 0.27 23.64 6.41
N LEU A 72 1.36 23.45 5.66
CA LEU A 72 1.54 22.29 4.78
C LEU A 72 1.48 20.97 5.57
N ASP A 73 2.18 20.87 6.69
CA ASP A 73 2.17 19.71 7.59
C ASP A 73 0.74 19.43 8.11
N MET A 74 -0.01 20.48 8.51
CA MET A 74 -1.40 20.34 8.96
C MET A 74 -2.32 19.84 7.84
N THR A 75 -2.23 20.44 6.64
CA THR A 75 -3.01 20.02 5.47
C THR A 75 -2.69 18.58 5.07
N ALA A 76 -1.41 18.19 5.06
CA ALA A 76 -1.02 16.83 4.73
C ALA A 76 -1.56 15.82 5.74
N ASN A 77 -1.52 16.13 7.04
CA ASN A 77 -2.11 15.27 8.07
C ASN A 77 -3.63 15.13 7.93
N LEU A 78 -4.33 16.23 7.64
CA LEU A 78 -5.78 16.22 7.39
C LEU A 78 -6.13 15.37 6.17
N VAL A 79 -5.47 15.61 5.04
CA VAL A 79 -5.68 14.86 3.80
C VAL A 79 -5.33 13.39 3.99
N HIS A 80 -4.23 13.07 4.67
CA HIS A 80 -3.83 11.70 4.96
C HIS A 80 -4.89 10.96 5.78
N ASN A 81 -5.37 11.55 6.88
CA ASN A 81 -6.38 10.93 7.73
C ASN A 81 -7.72 10.80 7.02
N ALA A 82 -8.13 11.81 6.23
CA ALA A 82 -9.34 11.74 5.42
C ALA A 82 -9.26 10.65 4.36
N ALA A 83 -8.13 10.56 3.64
CA ALA A 83 -7.90 9.52 2.65
C ALA A 83 -7.89 8.12 3.28
N LEU A 84 -7.21 7.94 4.42
CA LEU A 84 -7.25 6.67 5.16
C LEU A 84 -8.67 6.31 5.58
N PHE A 85 -9.46 7.27 6.08
CA PHE A 85 -10.85 7.02 6.44
C PHE A 85 -11.70 6.58 5.24
N VAL A 86 -11.55 7.25 4.08
CA VAL A 86 -12.23 6.87 2.84
C VAL A 86 -11.85 5.47 2.42
N ILE A 87 -10.55 5.15 2.37
CA ILE A 87 -10.07 3.80 2.01
C ILE A 87 -10.62 2.76 2.99
N MET A 88 -10.62 3.04 4.30
CA MET A 88 -11.19 2.13 5.29
C MET A 88 -12.68 1.88 5.02
N ALA A 89 -13.44 2.92 4.71
CA ALA A 89 -14.86 2.80 4.39
C ALA A 89 -15.08 1.99 3.10
N GLU A 90 -14.31 2.27 2.04
CA GLU A 90 -14.36 1.54 0.78
C GLU A 90 -14.04 0.06 0.97
N VAL A 91 -13.01 -0.27 1.74
CA VAL A 91 -12.65 -1.67 2.04
C VAL A 91 -13.76 -2.38 2.82
N CYS A 92 -14.39 -1.69 3.78
CA CYS A 92 -15.56 -2.24 4.48
C CYS A 92 -16.71 -2.52 3.52
N LEU A 93 -16.97 -1.61 2.57
CA LEU A 93 -18.00 -1.78 1.56
C LEU A 93 -17.65 -2.93 0.60
N ILE A 94 -16.39 -3.04 0.15
CA ILE A 94 -15.91 -4.14 -0.70
C ILE A 94 -16.18 -5.48 -0.01
N TYR A 95 -15.80 -5.64 1.26
CA TYR A 95 -16.02 -6.90 1.97
C TYR A 95 -17.49 -7.16 2.31
N ALA A 96 -18.23 -6.15 2.76
CA ALA A 96 -19.64 -6.29 3.07
C ALA A 96 -20.43 -6.73 1.81
N THR A 97 -20.21 -6.03 0.69
CA THR A 97 -20.87 -6.36 -0.57
C THR A 97 -20.42 -7.72 -1.09
N ALA A 98 -19.11 -8.00 -1.11
CA ALA A 98 -18.60 -9.30 -1.56
C ALA A 98 -19.16 -10.45 -0.72
N GLY A 99 -19.23 -10.32 0.60
CA GLY A 99 -19.81 -11.33 1.48
C GLY A 99 -21.31 -11.51 1.25
N TRP A 100 -22.08 -10.41 1.19
CA TRP A 100 -23.53 -10.46 1.01
C TRP A 100 -23.97 -10.98 -0.36
N TYR A 101 -23.20 -10.67 -1.42
CA TYR A 101 -23.42 -11.26 -2.74
C TYR A 101 -23.14 -12.76 -2.74
N LYS A 102 -22.12 -13.22 -2.00
CA LYS A 102 -21.86 -14.66 -1.85
C LYS A 102 -23.02 -15.38 -1.15
N VAL A 103 -23.56 -14.81 -0.06
CA VAL A 103 -24.72 -15.39 0.67
C VAL A 103 -25.91 -15.68 -0.26
N GLN A 104 -26.12 -14.86 -1.30
CA GLN A 104 -27.22 -15.02 -2.25
C GLN A 104 -26.94 -16.04 -3.37
N GLY A 105 -25.69 -16.45 -3.58
CA GLY A 105 -25.32 -17.35 -4.67
C GLY A 105 -25.50 -18.82 -4.32
N SER A 106 -26.20 -19.59 -5.16
CA SER A 106 -26.46 -21.03 -4.93
C SER A 106 -25.20 -21.83 -4.65
N ARG A 107 -24.12 -21.63 -5.41
CA ARG A 107 -22.84 -22.32 -5.20
C ARG A 107 -22.24 -22.08 -3.82
N TRP A 108 -22.44 -20.90 -3.24
CA TRP A 108 -21.98 -20.57 -1.90
C TRP A 108 -22.90 -21.15 -0.84
N GLN A 109 -24.21 -21.15 -1.09
CA GLN A 109 -25.20 -21.77 -0.22
C GLN A 109 -25.01 -23.29 -0.12
N ASP A 110 -24.68 -23.94 -1.24
CA ASP A 110 -24.43 -25.38 -1.31
C ASP A 110 -22.99 -25.76 -0.88
N GLY A 111 -22.16 -24.79 -0.50
CA GLY A 111 -20.79 -25.03 -0.02
C GLY A 111 -19.79 -25.47 -1.10
N THR A 112 -20.13 -25.34 -2.39
CA THR A 112 -19.31 -25.82 -3.52
C THR A 112 -18.55 -24.73 -4.25
N ALA A 113 -18.71 -23.45 -3.88
CA ALA A 113 -18.20 -22.31 -4.65
C ALA A 113 -16.70 -22.36 -4.94
N LEU A 114 -15.87 -22.78 -3.97
CA LEU A 114 -14.42 -22.89 -4.16
C LEU A 114 -14.03 -23.95 -5.21
N HIS A 115 -14.84 -24.99 -5.41
CA HIS A 115 -14.51 -26.07 -6.35
C HIS A 115 -14.37 -25.55 -7.79
N TYR A 116 -15.19 -24.59 -8.19
CA TYR A 116 -15.22 -24.09 -9.57
C TYR A 116 -13.93 -23.39 -10.02
N PRO A 117 -13.40 -22.36 -9.32
CA PRO A 117 -12.15 -21.71 -9.72
C PRO A 117 -10.95 -22.66 -9.69
N LEU A 118 -10.95 -23.68 -8.83
CA LEU A 118 -9.89 -24.70 -8.80
C LEU A 118 -9.89 -25.64 -10.01
N HIS A 119 -10.93 -25.61 -10.85
CA HIS A 119 -11.05 -26.47 -12.04
C HIS A 119 -11.22 -25.66 -13.33
N LEU A 120 -10.95 -24.36 -13.29
CA LEU A 120 -10.91 -23.51 -14.48
C LEU A 120 -9.46 -23.43 -14.98
N ASP A 121 -9.19 -23.89 -16.19
CA ASP A 121 -7.82 -23.99 -16.76
C ASP A 121 -7.02 -22.67 -16.69
N TYR A 122 -7.70 -21.53 -16.77
CA TYR A 122 -7.06 -20.21 -16.66
C TYR A 122 -6.66 -19.84 -15.22
N PHE A 123 -7.28 -20.44 -14.21
CA PHE A 123 -7.04 -20.18 -12.78
C PHE A 123 -6.32 -21.33 -12.07
N THR A 124 -5.71 -22.25 -12.81
CA THR A 124 -5.01 -23.43 -12.27
C THR A 124 -3.53 -23.47 -12.66
N PRO A 125 -2.73 -22.45 -12.26
CA PRO A 125 -1.29 -22.44 -12.53
C PRO A 125 -0.56 -23.66 -11.92
N TRP A 126 -1.15 -24.29 -10.89
CA TRP A 126 -0.61 -25.46 -10.20
C TRP A 126 -1.67 -26.58 -10.11
N PRO A 127 -1.89 -27.37 -11.17
CA PRO A 127 -2.98 -28.35 -11.22
C PRO A 127 -2.99 -29.33 -10.04
N ALA A 128 -1.82 -29.83 -9.64
CA ALA A 128 -1.70 -30.74 -8.49
C ALA A 128 -2.12 -30.10 -7.16
N LEU A 129 -1.87 -28.80 -6.97
CA LEU A 129 -2.30 -28.07 -5.77
C LEU A 129 -3.82 -27.84 -5.79
N SER A 130 -4.36 -27.49 -6.96
CA SER A 130 -5.80 -27.30 -7.13
C SER A 130 -6.57 -28.61 -6.94
N GLU A 131 -6.05 -29.74 -7.42
CA GLU A 131 -6.62 -31.07 -7.21
C GLU A 131 -6.53 -31.50 -5.74
N ALA A 132 -5.39 -31.29 -5.09
CA ALA A 132 -5.24 -31.54 -3.65
C ALA A 132 -6.26 -30.73 -2.82
N LEU A 133 -6.54 -29.48 -3.21
CA LEU A 133 -7.54 -28.64 -2.56
C LEU A 133 -8.98 -29.02 -2.91
N GLY A 134 -9.24 -29.40 -4.16
CA GLY A 134 -10.58 -29.72 -4.68
C GLY A 134 -11.07 -31.14 -4.36
N SER A 135 -10.16 -32.08 -4.10
CA SER A 135 -10.47 -33.50 -3.87
C SER A 135 -11.18 -33.80 -2.56
N ASN A 136 -11.13 -32.89 -1.57
CA ASN A 136 -11.80 -33.05 -0.28
C ASN A 136 -12.99 -32.09 -0.16
N GLY A 137 -14.20 -32.63 -0.35
CA GLY A 137 -15.45 -31.85 -0.27
C GLY A 137 -15.67 -31.14 1.08
N VAL A 138 -15.20 -31.71 2.19
CA VAL A 138 -15.30 -31.05 3.50
C VAL A 138 -14.39 -29.82 3.56
N MET A 139 -13.18 -29.92 3.02
CA MET A 139 -12.26 -28.79 2.98
C MET A 139 -12.79 -27.67 2.06
N VAL A 140 -13.32 -28.03 0.88
CA VAL A 140 -13.97 -27.09 -0.04
C VAL A 140 -15.12 -26.37 0.65
N MET A 141 -15.97 -27.10 1.37
CA MET A 141 -17.09 -26.55 2.12
C MET A 141 -16.63 -25.60 3.25
N LEU A 142 -15.64 -26.01 4.04
CA LEU A 142 -15.10 -25.20 5.15
C LEU A 142 -14.50 -23.89 4.65
N ILE A 143 -13.73 -23.92 3.55
CA ILE A 143 -13.16 -22.69 2.98
C ILE A 143 -14.26 -21.84 2.36
N THR A 144 -15.22 -22.44 1.64
CA THR A 144 -16.34 -21.72 1.02
C THR A 144 -17.14 -20.92 2.06
N TYR A 145 -17.58 -21.56 3.15
CA TYR A 145 -18.31 -20.86 4.20
C TYR A 145 -17.40 -19.95 5.04
N GLY A 146 -16.15 -20.38 5.30
CA GLY A 146 -15.17 -19.59 6.05
C GLY A 146 -14.90 -18.23 5.41
N THR A 147 -14.69 -18.21 4.09
CA THR A 147 -14.57 -16.98 3.30
C THR A 147 -15.78 -16.05 3.49
N VAL A 148 -17.01 -16.58 3.40
CA VAL A 148 -18.24 -15.78 3.57
C VAL A 148 -18.32 -15.21 4.97
N ILE A 149 -18.10 -16.04 6.00
CA ILE A 149 -18.16 -15.62 7.41
C ILE A 149 -17.16 -14.50 7.68
N VAL A 150 -15.91 -14.65 7.24
CA VAL A 150 -14.86 -13.65 7.47
C VAL A 150 -15.21 -12.34 6.78
N GLN A 151 -15.63 -12.37 5.51
CA GLN A 151 -15.92 -11.16 4.73
C GLN A 151 -17.17 -10.42 5.25
N VAL A 152 -18.22 -11.15 5.62
CA VAL A 152 -19.44 -10.56 6.21
C VAL A 152 -19.15 -10.02 7.61
N ALA A 153 -18.38 -10.73 8.43
CA ALA A 153 -18.12 -10.32 9.81
C ALA A 153 -17.16 -9.13 9.93
N PHE A 154 -16.20 -8.99 9.01
CA PHE A 154 -15.10 -8.02 9.14
C PHE A 154 -15.56 -6.59 9.50
N PRO A 155 -16.52 -5.95 8.78
CA PRO A 155 -16.98 -4.59 9.10
C PRO A 155 -17.52 -4.45 10.52
N PHE A 156 -18.16 -5.49 11.05
CA PHE A 156 -18.75 -5.48 12.40
C PHE A 156 -17.71 -5.73 13.50
N THR A 157 -16.59 -6.37 13.17
CA THR A 157 -15.54 -6.70 14.15
C THR A 157 -14.53 -5.59 14.40
N LEU A 158 -14.59 -4.49 13.65
CA LEU A 158 -13.64 -3.38 13.72
C LEU A 158 -13.52 -2.75 15.13
N PHE A 159 -14.59 -2.81 15.93
CA PHE A 159 -14.62 -2.29 17.29
C PHE A 159 -13.80 -3.13 18.28
N ASN A 160 -13.57 -4.42 17.98
CA ASN A 160 -12.79 -5.31 18.84
C ASN A 160 -11.43 -5.59 18.19
N ARG A 161 -10.38 -4.96 18.74
CA ARG A 161 -9.01 -5.06 18.21
C ARG A 161 -8.50 -6.50 18.08
N ARG A 162 -8.89 -7.42 18.97
CA ARG A 162 -8.44 -8.83 18.90
C ARG A 162 -9.11 -9.54 17.74
N VAL A 163 -10.44 -9.47 17.68
CA VAL A 163 -11.24 -10.12 16.64
C VAL A 163 -10.87 -9.55 15.27
N LYS A 164 -10.80 -8.22 15.15
CA LYS A 164 -10.34 -7.54 13.93
C LYS A 164 -9.01 -8.09 13.42
N ASN A 165 -8.00 -8.20 14.30
CA ASN A 165 -6.67 -8.65 13.88
C ASN A 165 -6.65 -10.12 13.43
N VAL A 166 -7.48 -10.98 14.05
CA VAL A 166 -7.63 -12.38 13.64
C VAL A 166 -8.30 -12.46 12.28
N LEU A 167 -9.40 -11.74 12.06
CA LEU A 167 -10.08 -11.71 10.77
C LEU A 167 -9.20 -11.09 9.68
N LEU A 168 -8.45 -10.04 10.00
CA LEU A 168 -7.50 -9.43 9.08
C LEU A 168 -6.41 -10.42 8.64
N ALA A 169 -5.88 -11.22 9.57
CA ALA A 169 -4.94 -12.28 9.21
C ALA A 169 -5.57 -13.35 8.32
N ALA A 170 -6.82 -13.73 8.59
CA ALA A 170 -7.57 -14.66 7.75
C ALA A 170 -7.80 -14.10 6.33
N MET A 171 -8.22 -12.84 6.19
CA MET A 171 -8.41 -12.18 4.88
C MET A 171 -7.10 -12.05 4.11
N MET A 172 -6.02 -11.61 4.77
CA MET A 172 -4.70 -11.54 4.11
C MET A 172 -4.22 -12.92 3.67
N THR A 173 -4.52 -13.97 4.45
CA THR A 173 -4.22 -15.36 4.07
C THR A 173 -5.06 -15.82 2.89
N GLU A 174 -6.35 -15.45 2.84
CA GLU A 174 -7.23 -15.70 1.71
C GLU A 174 -6.66 -15.08 0.43
N HIS A 175 -6.30 -13.80 0.46
CA HIS A 175 -5.70 -13.12 -0.69
C HIS A 175 -4.35 -13.71 -1.09
N PHE A 176 -3.51 -14.08 -0.12
CA PHE A 176 -2.26 -14.78 -0.40
C PHE A 176 -2.52 -16.14 -1.07
N ALA A 177 -3.50 -16.91 -0.59
CA ALA A 177 -3.89 -18.18 -1.20
C ALA A 177 -4.41 -17.96 -2.63
N ILE A 178 -5.24 -16.94 -2.87
CA ILE A 178 -5.70 -16.57 -4.23
C ILE A 178 -4.51 -16.23 -5.14
N SER A 179 -3.52 -15.48 -4.63
CA SER A 179 -2.31 -15.11 -5.40
C SER A 179 -1.58 -16.34 -5.92
N VAL A 180 -1.38 -17.33 -5.04
CA VAL A 180 -0.59 -18.53 -5.34
C VAL A 180 -1.43 -19.57 -6.08
N VAL A 181 -2.59 -19.94 -5.54
CA VAL A 181 -3.44 -21.05 -6.01
C VAL A 181 -4.14 -20.67 -7.31
N LEU A 182 -4.71 -19.45 -7.40
CA LEU A 182 -5.48 -19.01 -8.57
C LEU A 182 -4.65 -18.19 -9.56
N GLY A 183 -3.38 -17.89 -9.25
CA GLY A 183 -2.50 -17.13 -10.15
C GLY A 183 -2.89 -15.67 -10.31
N LEU A 184 -3.44 -15.04 -9.26
CA LEU A 184 -3.93 -13.66 -9.28
C LEU A 184 -3.10 -12.68 -8.43
N PRO A 185 -1.78 -12.52 -8.68
CA PRO A 185 -0.88 -11.82 -7.78
C PRO A 185 -1.17 -10.32 -7.66
N PHE A 186 -1.50 -9.64 -8.77
CA PHE A 186 -1.74 -8.19 -8.74
C PHE A 186 -3.04 -7.83 -8.02
N PHE A 187 -4.10 -8.62 -8.24
CA PHE A 187 -5.35 -8.48 -7.50
C PHE A 187 -5.13 -8.69 -6.01
N SER A 188 -4.49 -9.81 -5.63
CA SER A 188 -4.23 -10.12 -4.23
C SER A 188 -3.31 -9.09 -3.56
N LEU A 189 -2.30 -8.57 -4.27
CA LEU A 189 -1.43 -7.53 -3.72
C LEU A 189 -2.20 -6.23 -3.47
N ALA A 190 -3.10 -5.84 -4.38
CA ALA A 190 -3.95 -4.68 -4.18
C ALA A 190 -4.85 -4.85 -2.94
N MET A 191 -5.46 -6.03 -2.78
CA MET A 191 -6.30 -6.33 -1.62
C MET A 191 -5.50 -6.36 -0.31
N ILE A 192 -4.33 -7.00 -0.28
CA ILE A 192 -3.44 -7.02 0.90
C ILE A 192 -2.97 -5.60 1.26
N ALA A 193 -2.68 -4.75 0.26
CA ALA A 193 -2.31 -3.36 0.50
C ALA A 193 -3.48 -2.55 1.11
N ALA A 194 -4.70 -2.79 0.65
CA ALA A 194 -5.90 -2.17 1.21
C ALA A 194 -6.16 -2.65 2.66
N ASP A 195 -6.01 -3.95 2.91
CA ASP A 195 -6.12 -4.56 4.24
C ASP A 195 -5.07 -4.02 5.22
N ALA A 196 -3.87 -3.69 4.72
CA ALA A 196 -2.79 -3.17 5.55
C ALA A 196 -3.15 -1.85 6.27
N VAL A 197 -4.15 -1.11 5.79
CA VAL A 197 -4.69 0.09 6.47
C VAL A 197 -5.25 -0.25 7.85
N PHE A 198 -5.74 -1.47 8.05
CA PHE A 198 -6.30 -1.92 9.33
C PHE A 198 -5.24 -2.51 10.27
N LEU A 199 -3.98 -2.66 9.83
CA LEU A 199 -2.91 -3.22 10.66
C LEU A 199 -2.55 -2.27 11.82
N PRO A 200 -2.08 -2.83 12.96
CA PRO A 200 -1.58 -2.02 14.05
C PRO A 200 -0.39 -1.14 13.60
N THR A 201 -0.42 0.15 13.91
CA THR A 201 0.67 1.08 13.61
C THR A 201 2.02 0.60 14.15
N GLY A 202 2.03 -0.03 15.32
CA GLY A 202 3.24 -0.63 15.89
C GLY A 202 3.85 -1.73 15.02
N PHE A 203 3.00 -2.56 14.40
CA PHE A 203 3.43 -3.60 13.47
C PHE A 203 4.03 -2.99 12.20
N LEU A 204 3.34 -2.02 11.59
CA LEU A 204 3.83 -1.29 10.40
C LEU A 204 5.17 -0.58 10.65
N ARG A 205 5.33 0.04 11.83
CA ARG A 205 6.60 0.67 12.21
C ARG A 205 7.70 -0.36 12.46
N ALA A 206 7.37 -1.53 13.01
CA ALA A 206 8.35 -2.60 13.22
C ALA A 206 8.84 -3.17 11.89
N THR A 207 7.93 -3.50 10.97
CA THR A 207 8.28 -3.98 9.62
C THR A 207 9.06 -2.94 8.83
N GLY A 208 8.67 -1.66 8.90
CA GLY A 208 9.42 -0.55 8.29
C GLY A 208 10.84 -0.42 8.83
N ARG A 209 11.06 -0.58 10.14
CA ARG A 209 12.41 -0.60 10.73
C ARG A 209 13.24 -1.78 10.26
N ILE A 210 12.64 -2.96 10.12
CA ILE A 210 13.33 -4.16 9.62
C ILE A 210 13.72 -3.96 8.16
N ALA A 211 12.79 -3.54 7.32
CA ALA A 211 13.03 -3.25 5.91
C ALA A 211 14.15 -2.19 5.75
N GLY A 212 14.09 -1.10 6.51
CA GLY A 212 15.12 -0.04 6.51
C GLY A 212 16.51 -0.54 6.91
N ARG A 213 16.61 -1.52 7.83
CA ARG A 213 17.90 -2.14 8.19
C ARG A 213 18.45 -3.01 7.06
N ILE A 214 17.58 -3.75 6.36
CA ILE A 214 17.99 -4.60 5.25
C ILE A 214 18.46 -3.73 4.08
N THR A 215 17.69 -2.70 3.71
CA THR A 215 18.07 -1.77 2.63
C THR A 215 19.29 -0.94 2.99
N GLY A 216 19.42 -0.48 4.24
CA GLY A 216 20.62 0.21 4.72
C GLY A 216 21.87 -0.66 4.61
N ARG A 217 21.80 -1.92 5.06
CA ARG A 217 22.91 -2.87 4.91
C ARG A 217 23.26 -3.18 3.46
N ALA A 218 22.26 -3.30 2.59
CA ALA A 218 22.50 -3.51 1.16
C ALA A 218 23.18 -2.28 0.53
N ARG A 219 22.72 -1.07 0.85
CA ARG A 219 23.33 0.18 0.39
C ARG A 219 24.77 0.33 0.87
N ASP A 220 25.03 0.11 2.16
CA ASP A 220 26.36 0.27 2.74
C ASP A 220 27.36 -0.79 2.21
N ARG A 221 26.85 -1.95 1.72
CA ARG A 221 27.65 -2.95 0.99
C ARG A 221 27.93 -2.57 -0.47
N LEU A 222 26.97 -1.95 -1.15
CA LEU A 222 27.06 -1.57 -2.57
C LEU A 222 27.83 -0.26 -2.79
N LEU A 223 27.79 0.65 -1.82
CA LEU A 223 28.51 1.92 -1.83
C LEU A 223 29.42 2.00 -0.59
N PRO A 224 30.55 1.27 -0.55
CA PRO A 224 31.54 1.49 0.49
C PRO A 224 31.98 2.95 0.40
N GLY A 225 31.70 3.72 1.46
CA GLY A 225 32.06 5.14 1.51
C GLY A 225 33.56 5.35 1.28
N PRO A 226 34.00 6.55 0.88
CA PRO A 226 35.41 6.86 0.73
C PRO A 226 36.11 6.56 2.05
N ARG A 227 37.09 5.63 2.03
CA ARG A 227 38.00 5.44 3.15
C ARG A 227 38.69 6.79 3.38
N ARG A 228 38.39 7.42 4.53
CA ARG A 228 39.10 8.60 5.00
C ARG A 228 40.56 8.26 5.27
#